data_AF-A0A5C6ZD18-F1
#
_entry.id   AF-A0A5C6ZD18-F1
#
_cell.length_a   1.000
_cell.length_b   1.000
_cell.length_c   1.000
_cell.angle_alpha   90.00
_cell.angle_beta   90.00
_cell.angle_gamma   90.00
#
_symmetry.space_group_name_H-M   'P 1'
#
loop_
_entity.id
_entity.type
_entity.pdbx_description
1 polymer ?
#
loop_
_entity_poly.entity_id
_entity_poly.type
_entity_poly.pdbx_seq_one_letter_code
_entity_poly.pdbx_strand_id
1 'polypeptide(L)'
;MENKEQIKNSENRLAKIQGNIDNTLEKSKEVVNIAKEGTQMVSEVTNNIQDTFNKANNLFQGVKGLKDSFMESQKLQAQTEIELLKIRSEHQQMNRIITEEYGKQKQSMDKASDVVDAGLESNDINKIREGLTAMTNVANHNPMENHKKALDNELERNLNQDFDDDFTLEF
;
A
#
# COMPACT_ATOMS: atom_id res chain seq x y z
N MET A 1 99.89 2.58 41.34
CA MET A 1 98.49 2.59 41.84
C MET A 1 97.53 3.27 40.86
N GLU A 2 97.99 3.97 39.82
CA GLU A 2 97.17 4.79 38.91
C GLU A 2 96.26 4.01 37.93
N ASN A 3 96.57 2.75 37.61
CA ASN A 3 95.83 2.00 36.58
C ASN A 3 94.48 1.42 37.08
N LYS A 4 94.34 1.16 38.39
CA LYS A 4 93.09 0.63 38.98
C LYS A 4 92.00 1.70 39.13
N GLU A 5 92.40 2.96 39.29
CA GLU A 5 91.48 4.09 39.50
C GLU A 5 90.89 4.57 38.16
N GLN A 6 91.67 4.53 37.07
CA GLN A 6 91.20 4.81 35.72
C GLN A 6 90.18 3.76 35.23
N ILE A 7 90.40 2.48 35.50
CA ILE A 7 89.47 1.40 35.16
C ILE A 7 88.13 1.59 35.91
N LYS A 8 88.17 1.83 37.23
CA LYS A 8 86.96 2.06 38.04
C LYS A 8 86.17 3.30 37.60
N ASN A 9 86.86 4.35 37.13
CA ASN A 9 86.23 5.55 36.58
C ASN A 9 85.60 5.28 35.20
N SER A 10 86.22 4.46 34.36
CA SER A 10 85.63 4.03 33.08
C SER A 10 84.39 3.14 33.25
N GLU A 11 84.40 2.22 34.23
CA GLU A 11 83.25 1.36 34.56
C GLU A 11 82.05 2.20 35.08
N ASN A 12 82.30 3.19 35.94
CA ASN A 12 81.26 4.11 36.40
C ASN A 12 80.67 4.96 35.26
N ARG A 13 81.49 5.38 34.28
CA ARG A 13 81.01 6.11 33.10
C ARG A 13 80.17 5.22 32.19
N LEU A 14 80.57 3.97 31.99
CA LEU A 14 79.81 2.99 31.20
C LEU A 14 78.46 2.67 31.85
N ALA A 15 78.43 2.44 33.17
CA ALA A 15 77.18 2.22 33.89
C ALA A 15 76.22 3.41 33.80
N LYS A 16 76.74 4.64 33.85
CA LYS A 16 75.96 5.87 33.69
C LYS A 16 75.42 6.04 32.26
N ILE A 17 76.21 5.67 31.25
CA ILE A 17 75.79 5.67 29.84
C ILE A 17 74.69 4.64 29.63
N GLN A 18 74.85 3.43 30.16
CA GLN A 18 73.85 2.36 30.07
C GLN A 18 72.52 2.79 30.72
N GLY A 19 72.56 3.34 31.93
CA GLY A 19 71.35 3.84 32.60
C GLY A 19 70.65 4.99 31.85
N ASN A 20 71.38 5.82 31.11
CA ASN A 20 70.78 6.84 30.26
C ASN A 20 70.13 6.25 29.00
N ILE A 21 70.74 5.22 28.42
CA ILE A 21 70.19 4.49 27.27
C ILE A 21 68.89 3.77 27.69
N ASP A 22 68.90 3.06 28.81
CA ASP A 22 67.74 2.33 29.31
C ASP A 22 66.57 3.28 29.61
N ASN A 23 66.84 4.43 30.26
CA ASN A 23 65.85 5.49 30.49
C ASN A 23 65.29 6.08 29.19
N THR A 24 66.12 6.25 28.15
CA THR A 24 65.68 6.76 26.85
C THR A 24 64.82 5.73 26.11
N LEU A 25 65.16 4.45 26.27
CA LEU A 25 64.44 3.34 25.68
C LEU A 25 63.07 3.10 26.36
N GLU A 26 62.96 3.31 27.67
CA GLU A 26 61.68 3.29 28.36
C GLU A 26 60.78 4.45 27.93
N LYS A 27 61.32 5.67 27.89
CA LYS A 27 60.55 6.85 27.44
C LYS A 27 60.06 6.71 26.00
N SER A 28 60.87 6.11 25.11
CA SER A 28 60.44 5.88 23.72
C SER A 28 59.32 4.84 23.61
N LYS A 29 59.35 3.78 24.45
CA LYS A 29 58.24 2.80 24.53
C LYS A 29 56.95 3.46 25.03
N GLU A 30 57.04 4.35 26.01
CA GLU A 30 55.89 5.08 26.55
C GLU A 30 55.25 5.99 25.49
N VAL A 31 56.05 6.74 24.72
CA VAL A 31 55.57 7.58 23.62
C VAL A 31 54.90 6.75 22.51
N VAL A 32 55.45 5.58 22.18
CA VAL A 32 54.85 4.66 21.20
C VAL A 32 53.51 4.11 21.69
N ASN A 33 53.39 3.79 22.98
CA ASN A 33 52.13 3.33 23.56
C ASN A 33 51.06 4.44 23.55
N ILE A 34 51.41 5.67 23.93
CA ILE A 34 50.48 6.82 23.87
C ILE A 34 50.01 7.08 22.43
N ALA A 35 50.90 6.99 21.45
CA ALA A 35 50.53 7.14 20.04
C ALA A 35 49.59 6.01 19.57
N LYS A 36 49.83 4.77 20.02
CA LYS A 36 48.97 3.62 19.73
C LYS A 36 47.59 3.76 20.37
N GLU A 37 47.52 4.18 21.63
CA GLU A 37 46.26 4.44 22.33
C GLU A 37 45.50 5.61 21.70
N GLY A 38 46.19 6.70 21.33
CA GLY A 38 45.59 7.84 20.65
C GLY A 38 45.00 7.50 19.28
N THR A 39 45.70 6.68 18.48
CA THR A 39 45.18 6.22 17.18
C THR A 39 44.00 5.26 17.32
N GLN A 40 43.99 4.42 18.36
CA GLN A 40 42.85 3.55 18.68
C GLN A 40 41.62 4.38 19.10
N MET A 41 41.79 5.37 19.97
CA MET A 41 40.69 6.27 20.38
C MET A 41 40.11 7.05 19.18
N VAL A 42 40.95 7.56 18.27
CA VAL A 42 40.48 8.25 17.06
C VAL A 42 39.71 7.31 16.14
N SER A 43 40.16 6.06 15.99
CA SER A 43 39.46 5.04 15.22
C SER A 43 38.09 4.72 15.82
N GLU A 44 38.02 4.53 17.14
CA GLU A 44 36.75 4.27 17.85
C GLU A 44 35.76 5.44 17.74
N VAL A 45 36.23 6.68 17.90
CA VAL A 45 35.39 7.88 17.72
C VAL A 45 34.87 7.97 16.29
N THR A 46 35.71 7.70 15.29
CA THR A 46 35.31 7.73 13.87
C THR A 46 34.24 6.68 13.57
N ASN A 47 34.43 5.45 14.07
CA ASN A 47 33.46 4.38 13.92
C ASN A 47 32.12 4.71 14.61
N ASN A 48 32.16 5.28 15.81
CA ASN A 48 30.96 5.70 16.55
C ASN A 48 30.19 6.82 15.82
N ILE A 49 30.88 7.76 15.18
CA ILE A 49 30.26 8.81 14.37
C ILE A 49 29.59 8.20 13.13
N GLN A 50 30.28 7.29 12.44
CA GLN A 50 29.73 6.62 11.27
C GLN A 50 28.47 5.80 11.61
N ASP A 51 28.49 5.07 12.74
CA ASP A 51 27.33 4.33 13.22
C ASP A 51 26.14 5.24 13.59
N THR A 52 26.42 6.42 14.15
CA THR A 52 25.39 7.41 14.46
C THR A 52 24.76 7.98 13.19
N PHE A 53 25.57 8.28 12.18
CA PHE A 53 25.08 8.72 10.86
C PHE A 53 24.22 7.66 10.18
N ASN A 54 24.66 6.39 10.21
CA ASN A 54 23.90 5.27 9.65
C ASN A 54 22.54 5.11 10.35
N LYS A 55 22.51 5.19 11.69
CA LYS A 55 21.26 5.13 12.47
C LYS A 55 20.32 6.30 12.16
N ALA A 56 20.84 7.52 12.05
CA ALA A 56 20.06 8.70 11.71
C ALA A 56 19.46 8.61 10.29
N ASN A 57 20.24 8.12 9.31
CA ASN A 57 19.76 7.91 7.95
C ASN A 57 18.66 6.84 7.89
N ASN A 58 18.82 5.73 8.60
CA ASN A 58 17.79 4.68 8.69
C ASN A 58 16.50 5.19 9.34
N LEU A 59 16.61 6.02 10.38
CA LEU A 59 15.46 6.66 11.01
C LEU A 59 14.72 7.59 10.03
N PHE A 60 15.46 8.42 9.29
CA PHE A 60 14.87 9.34 8.31
C PHE A 60 14.18 8.59 7.17
N GLN A 61 14.77 7.50 6.69
CA GLN A 61 14.15 6.62 5.69
C GLN A 61 12.89 5.94 6.25
N GLY A 62 12.90 5.48 7.50
CA GLY A 62 11.73 4.92 8.17
C GLY A 62 10.59 5.94 8.33
N VAL A 63 10.90 7.18 8.70
CA VAL A 63 9.91 8.27 8.80
C VAL A 63 9.33 8.63 7.43
N LYS A 64 10.18 8.66 6.38
CA LYS A 64 9.70 8.87 5.01
C LYS A 64 8.78 7.72 4.56
N GLY A 65 9.15 6.47 4.82
CA GLY A 65 8.31 5.30 4.53
C GLY A 65 6.95 5.35 5.25
N LEU A 66 6.93 5.73 6.53
CA LEU A 66 5.68 5.92 7.28
C LEU A 66 4.80 7.04 6.71
N LYS A 67 5.41 8.15 6.27
CA LYS A 67 4.68 9.25 5.64
C LYS A 67 4.08 8.81 4.30
N ASP A 68 4.85 8.10 3.48
CA ASP A 68 4.40 7.62 2.18
C ASP A 68 3.25 6.61 2.35
N SER A 69 3.38 5.65 3.28
CA SER A 69 2.29 4.72 3.63
C SER A 69 1.05 5.41 4.19
N PHE A 70 1.19 6.48 4.98
CA PHE A 70 0.05 7.25 5.50
C PHE A 70 -0.69 8.00 4.38
N MET A 71 0.05 8.60 3.43
CA MET A 71 -0.55 9.26 2.27
C MET A 71 -1.24 8.25 1.35
N GLU A 72 -0.64 7.09 1.14
CA GLU A 72 -1.25 6.00 0.36
C GLU A 72 -2.50 5.45 1.03
N SER A 73 -2.48 5.27 2.35
CA SER A 73 -3.66 4.88 3.13
C SER A 73 -4.80 5.90 3.03
N GLN A 74 -4.51 7.21 3.11
CA GLN A 74 -5.52 8.25 2.90
C GLN A 74 -6.08 8.25 1.47
N LYS A 75 -5.21 8.04 0.47
CA LYS A 75 -5.64 7.92 -0.92
C LYS A 75 -6.57 6.72 -1.11
N LEU A 76 -6.21 5.57 -0.55
CA LEU A 76 -7.03 4.36 -0.60
C LEU A 76 -8.38 4.58 0.09
N GLN A 77 -8.38 5.23 1.26
CA GLN A 77 -9.60 5.57 1.99
C GLN A 77 -10.52 6.48 1.16
N ALA A 78 -9.97 7.51 0.51
CA ALA A 78 -10.74 8.40 -0.37
C ALA A 78 -11.29 7.66 -1.59
N GLN A 79 -10.51 6.77 -2.20
CA GLN A 79 -10.97 5.92 -3.31
C GLN A 79 -12.12 5.00 -2.88
N THR A 80 -11.99 4.33 -1.73
CA THR A 80 -13.05 3.49 -1.17
C THR A 80 -14.31 4.29 -0.88
N GLU A 81 -14.20 5.51 -0.36
CA GLU A 81 -15.37 6.36 -0.10
C GLU A 81 -16.10 6.75 -1.40
N ILE A 82 -15.35 7.10 -2.45
CA ILE A 82 -15.91 7.39 -3.78
C ILE A 82 -16.60 6.16 -4.36
N GLU A 83 -15.97 4.99 -4.30
CA GLU A 83 -16.57 3.73 -4.78
C GLU A 83 -17.82 3.36 -3.99
N LEU A 84 -17.81 3.51 -2.67
CA LEU A 84 -19.00 3.28 -1.83
C LEU A 84 -20.13 4.25 -2.18
N LEU A 85 -19.83 5.52 -2.47
CA LEU A 85 -20.81 6.49 -2.93
C LEU A 85 -21.39 6.09 -4.30
N LYS A 86 -20.55 5.63 -5.22
CA LYS A 86 -20.96 5.13 -6.54
C LYS A 86 -21.91 3.93 -6.40
N ILE A 87 -21.52 2.92 -5.62
CA ILE A 87 -22.35 1.73 -5.34
C ILE A 87 -23.68 2.12 -4.72
N ARG A 88 -23.70 3.05 -3.75
CA ARG A 88 -24.94 3.52 -3.12
C ARG A 88 -25.86 4.21 -4.13
N SER A 89 -25.30 5.06 -5.00
CA SER A 89 -26.06 5.74 -6.05
C SER A 89 -26.66 4.73 -7.04
N GLU A 90 -25.85 3.77 -7.52
CA GLU A 90 -26.30 2.71 -8.42
C GLU A 90 -27.41 1.86 -7.80
N HIS A 91 -27.25 1.47 -6.53
CA HIS A 91 -28.28 0.72 -5.80
C HIS A 91 -29.59 1.52 -5.65
N GLN A 92 -29.52 2.83 -5.40
CA GLN A 92 -30.71 3.68 -5.34
C GLN A 92 -31.40 3.79 -6.71
N GLN A 93 -30.64 3.96 -7.78
CA GLN A 93 -31.18 3.98 -9.14
C GLN A 93 -31.84 2.64 -9.48
N MET A 94 -31.18 1.52 -9.19
CA MET A 94 -31.72 0.17 -9.43
C MET A 94 -33.04 -0.04 -8.68
N ASN A 95 -33.11 0.34 -7.40
CA ASN A 95 -34.34 0.24 -6.62
C ASN A 95 -35.47 1.08 -7.21
N ARG A 96 -35.15 2.27 -7.74
CA ARG A 96 -36.12 3.12 -8.40
C ARG A 96 -36.62 2.47 -9.69
N ILE A 97 -35.74 1.94 -10.52
CA ILE A 97 -36.10 1.23 -11.76
C ILE A 97 -36.99 0.02 -11.45
N ILE A 98 -36.61 -0.80 -10.48
CA ILE A 98 -37.41 -1.95 -10.05
C ILE A 98 -38.81 -1.47 -9.64
N THR A 99 -38.90 -0.45 -8.81
CA THR A 99 -40.19 0.09 -8.36
C THR A 99 -41.04 0.60 -9.53
N GLU A 100 -40.43 1.32 -10.48
CA GLU A 100 -41.12 1.85 -11.65
C GLU A 100 -41.60 0.73 -12.59
N GLU A 101 -40.75 -0.22 -12.94
CA GLU A 101 -41.08 -1.29 -13.90
C GLU A 101 -42.08 -2.29 -13.34
N TYR A 102 -41.92 -2.73 -12.09
CA TYR A 102 -42.93 -3.56 -11.43
C TYR A 102 -44.23 -2.78 -11.15
N GLY A 103 -44.14 -1.46 -10.93
CA GLY A 103 -45.30 -0.58 -10.84
C GLY A 103 -46.11 -0.56 -12.14
N LYS A 104 -45.43 -0.43 -13.30
CA LYS A 104 -46.07 -0.50 -14.62
C LYS A 104 -46.67 -1.88 -14.89
N GLN A 105 -45.99 -2.95 -14.48
CA GLN A 105 -46.49 -4.33 -14.61
C GLN A 105 -47.78 -4.50 -13.81
N LYS A 106 -47.81 -4.04 -12.56
CA LYS A 106 -49.02 -4.05 -11.72
C LYS A 106 -50.16 -3.29 -12.37
N GLN A 107 -49.94 -2.04 -12.80
CA GLN A 107 -50.98 -1.24 -13.47
C GLN A 107 -51.52 -1.91 -14.74
N SER A 108 -50.65 -2.59 -15.50
CA SER A 108 -51.07 -3.32 -16.70
C SER A 108 -51.89 -4.56 -16.36
N MET A 109 -51.55 -5.26 -15.28
CA MET A 109 -52.33 -6.39 -14.76
C MET A 109 -53.69 -5.93 -14.23
N ASP A 110 -53.74 -4.83 -13.49
CA ASP A 110 -54.98 -4.25 -12.96
C ASP A 110 -55.93 -3.89 -14.13
N LYS A 111 -55.43 -3.20 -15.16
CA LYS A 111 -56.21 -2.90 -16.38
C LYS A 111 -56.70 -4.14 -17.10
N ALA A 112 -55.87 -5.18 -17.20
CA ALA A 112 -56.28 -6.44 -17.81
C ALA A 112 -57.39 -7.12 -16.99
N SER A 113 -57.34 -6.99 -15.66
CA SER A 113 -58.39 -7.47 -14.74
C SER A 113 -59.69 -6.72 -14.96
N ASP A 114 -59.64 -5.39 -15.06
CA ASP A 114 -60.82 -4.57 -15.31
C ASP A 114 -61.53 -4.97 -16.62
N VAL A 115 -60.77 -5.38 -17.65
CA VAL A 115 -61.32 -5.89 -18.91
C VAL A 115 -62.01 -7.24 -18.73
N VAL A 116 -61.44 -8.15 -17.91
CA VAL A 116 -62.07 -9.42 -17.56
C VAL A 116 -63.37 -9.17 -16.79
N ASP A 117 -63.33 -8.31 -15.77
CA ASP A 117 -64.49 -7.97 -14.93
C ASP A 117 -65.62 -7.37 -15.78
N ALA A 118 -65.30 -6.41 -16.66
CA ALA A 118 -66.27 -5.84 -17.60
C ALA A 118 -66.84 -6.90 -18.57
N GLY A 119 -66.03 -7.88 -18.97
CA GLY A 119 -66.46 -9.02 -19.78
C GLY A 119 -67.42 -9.94 -19.01
N LEU A 120 -67.17 -10.20 -17.73
CA LEU A 120 -68.04 -10.98 -16.85
C LEU A 120 -69.37 -10.27 -16.60
N GLU A 121 -69.35 -8.96 -16.32
CA GLU A 121 -70.55 -8.14 -16.11
C GLU A 121 -71.44 -8.06 -17.35
N SER A 122 -70.82 -7.95 -18.53
CA SER A 122 -71.55 -7.87 -19.81
C SER A 122 -71.81 -9.22 -20.48
N ASN A 123 -71.36 -10.32 -19.86
CA ASN A 123 -71.42 -11.68 -20.40
C ASN A 123 -70.78 -11.82 -21.81
N ASP A 124 -69.72 -11.04 -22.06
CA ASP A 124 -68.98 -10.97 -23.32
C ASP A 124 -67.69 -11.81 -23.24
N ILE A 125 -67.74 -13.01 -23.80
CA ILE A 125 -66.63 -13.98 -23.83
C ILE A 125 -65.39 -13.40 -24.54
N ASN A 126 -65.58 -12.51 -25.53
CA ASN A 126 -64.44 -11.95 -26.25
C ASN A 126 -63.62 -11.02 -25.35
N LYS A 127 -64.28 -10.19 -24.53
CA LYS A 127 -63.60 -9.34 -23.54
C LYS A 127 -62.88 -10.15 -22.47
N ILE A 128 -63.52 -11.21 -21.97
CA ILE A 128 -62.89 -12.11 -21.00
C ILE A 128 -61.60 -12.70 -21.60
N ARG A 129 -61.65 -13.17 -22.85
CA ARG A 129 -60.47 -13.72 -23.53
C ARG A 129 -59.40 -12.65 -23.76
N GLU A 130 -59.78 -11.44 -24.14
CA GLU A 130 -58.86 -10.32 -24.34
C GLU A 130 -58.12 -9.96 -23.04
N GLY A 131 -58.86 -9.79 -21.94
CA GLY A 131 -58.29 -9.51 -20.62
C GLY A 131 -57.35 -10.62 -20.14
N LEU A 132 -57.74 -11.89 -20.27
CA LEU A 132 -56.88 -13.04 -19.93
C LEU A 132 -55.62 -13.09 -20.80
N THR A 133 -55.73 -12.80 -22.10
CA THR A 133 -54.58 -12.74 -23.01
C THR A 133 -53.63 -11.62 -22.61
N ALA A 134 -54.16 -10.45 -22.26
CA ALA A 134 -53.38 -9.34 -21.74
C ALA A 134 -52.67 -9.69 -20.42
N MET A 135 -53.35 -10.36 -19.47
CA MET A 135 -52.74 -10.86 -18.25
C MET A 135 -51.59 -11.84 -18.53
N THR A 136 -51.78 -12.80 -19.44
CA THR A 136 -50.73 -13.73 -19.86
C THR A 136 -49.53 -13.00 -20.46
N ASN A 137 -49.75 -11.98 -21.29
CA ASN A 137 -48.66 -11.19 -21.87
C ASN A 137 -47.88 -10.41 -20.80
N VAL A 138 -48.58 -9.83 -19.82
CA VAL A 138 -47.95 -9.12 -18.68
C VAL A 138 -47.16 -10.09 -17.80
N ALA A 139 -47.68 -11.30 -17.56
CA ALA A 139 -47.01 -12.33 -16.76
C ALA A 139 -45.75 -12.91 -17.43
N ASN A 140 -45.77 -13.04 -18.76
CA ASN A 140 -44.65 -13.55 -19.54
C ASN A 140 -43.56 -12.48 -19.81
N HIS A 141 -43.80 -11.22 -19.44
CA HIS A 141 -42.81 -10.15 -19.60
C HIS A 141 -41.92 -10.04 -18.36
N ASN A 142 -40.60 -10.09 -18.55
CA ASN A 142 -39.62 -9.76 -17.52
C ASN A 142 -39.39 -8.23 -17.48
N PRO A 143 -39.81 -7.52 -16.43
CA PRO A 143 -39.67 -6.06 -16.36
C PRO A 143 -38.20 -5.59 -16.34
N MET A 144 -37.26 -6.50 -16.00
CA MET A 144 -35.83 -6.20 -15.92
C MET A 144 -35.05 -6.57 -17.17
N GLU A 145 -35.70 -7.07 -18.22
CA GLU A 145 -35.02 -7.60 -19.42
C GLU A 145 -34.14 -6.55 -20.11
N ASN A 146 -34.64 -5.32 -20.24
CA ASN A 146 -33.88 -4.23 -20.86
C ASN A 146 -32.68 -3.80 -20.01
N HIS A 147 -32.84 -3.81 -18.69
CA HIS A 147 -31.74 -3.48 -17.76
C HIS A 147 -30.67 -4.55 -17.75
N LYS A 148 -31.08 -5.82 -17.77
CA LYS A 148 -30.15 -6.95 -17.89
C LYS A 148 -29.29 -6.82 -19.14
N LYS A 149 -29.90 -6.56 -20.31
CA LYS A 149 -29.17 -6.35 -21.57
C LYS A 149 -28.21 -5.17 -21.52
N ALA A 150 -28.60 -4.06 -20.88
CA ALA A 150 -27.72 -2.91 -20.71
C ALA A 150 -26.48 -3.26 -19.86
N LEU A 151 -26.68 -4.00 -18.77
CA LEU A 151 -25.61 -4.51 -17.90
C LEU A 151 -24.69 -5.49 -18.63
N ASP A 152 -25.26 -6.43 -19.38
CA ASP A 152 -24.49 -7.40 -20.16
C ASP A 152 -23.59 -6.68 -21.20
N ASN A 153 -24.13 -5.68 -21.89
CA ASN A 153 -23.37 -4.86 -22.85
C ASN A 153 -22.26 -4.03 -22.17
N GLU A 154 -22.49 -3.52 -20.97
CA GLU A 154 -21.49 -2.76 -20.22
C GLU A 154 -20.35 -3.67 -19.72
N LEU A 155 -20.68 -4.86 -19.22
CA LEU A 155 -19.71 -5.89 -18.86
C LEU A 155 -18.86 -6.31 -20.05
N GLU A 156 -19.47 -6.57 -21.21
CA GLU A 156 -18.73 -6.90 -22.43
C GLU A 156 -17.77 -5.77 -22.84
N ARG A 157 -18.19 -4.51 -22.73
CA ARG A 157 -17.31 -3.37 -23.05
C ARG A 157 -16.14 -3.24 -22.09
N ASN A 158 -16.38 -3.38 -20.79
CA ASN A 158 -15.32 -3.29 -19.77
C ASN A 158 -14.33 -4.45 -19.90
N LEU A 159 -14.83 -5.67 -20.11
CA LEU A 159 -13.97 -6.84 -20.33
C LEU A 159 -13.10 -6.69 -21.58
N ASN A 160 -13.59 -6.05 -22.64
CA ASN A 160 -12.82 -5.84 -23.87
C ASN A 160 -11.81 -4.67 -23.76
N GLN A 161 -11.95 -3.75 -22.80
CA GLN A 161 -10.99 -2.66 -22.58
C GLN A 161 -9.76 -3.10 -21.77
N ASP A 162 -9.91 -4.08 -20.87
CA ASP A 162 -8.82 -4.54 -20.00
C ASP A 162 -7.80 -5.47 -20.69
N PHE A 163 -7.99 -5.85 -21.96
CA PHE A 163 -7.06 -6.72 -22.70
C PHE A 163 -6.13 -6.01 -23.70
N ASP A 164 -6.36 -4.73 -24.03
CA ASP A 164 -5.63 -4.06 -25.12
C ASP A 164 -4.39 -3.26 -24.66
N ASP A 165 -4.27 -2.88 -23.39
CA ASP A 165 -3.24 -1.91 -22.94
C ASP A 165 -2.07 -2.48 -22.09
N ASP A 166 -2.14 -3.72 -21.57
CA ASP A 166 -1.19 -4.21 -20.53
C ASP A 166 -0.35 -5.44 -20.90
N PHE A 167 -0.36 -5.89 -22.17
CA PHE A 167 0.42 -7.07 -22.63
C PHE A 167 1.39 -6.78 -23.80
N THR A 168 2.06 -5.63 -23.82
CA THR A 168 3.33 -5.53 -24.56
C THR A 168 4.48 -6.01 -23.66
N LEU A 169 4.80 -7.31 -23.73
CA LEU A 169 6.10 -7.81 -23.33
C LEU A 169 7.15 -7.26 -24.31
N GLU A 170 7.87 -6.22 -23.93
CA GLU A 170 9.13 -5.86 -24.59
C GLU A 170 10.12 -7.01 -24.38
N PHE A 171 10.47 -7.68 -25.48
CA PHE A 171 11.52 -8.70 -25.55
C PHE A 171 12.90 -8.08 -25.76
#